data_AF-A0A3C1EV18-F1
#
_entry.id   AF-A0A3C1EV18-F1
#
_cell.length_a   1.000
_cell.length_b   1.000
_cell.length_c   1.000
_cell.angle_alpha   90.00
_cell.angle_beta   90.00
_cell.angle_gamma   90.00
#
_symmetry.space_group_name_H-M   'P 1'
#
loop_
_entity.id
_entity.type
_entity.pdbx_description
1 polymer ?
#
loop_
_entity_poly.entity_id
_entity_poly.type
_entity_poly.pdbx_seq_one_letter_code
_entity_poly.pdbx_strand_id
1 'polypeptide(L)'
;MESRKDRSSVFDLFIVSIFLGLIAGRTIYILSNLQGFSQLIWYWLPYERYANEVYWFRLLPWKLFDIFDGGLNILIMFVGYLFTASFWSTFVKKWRWSDMFPTIYFSGEVMLSMSFILIGLSSGNSRWIYEGLVLLVFPVISVALIGYVNKIQKPQQEKRIYVAANILLVVLSCAAIGYIYFTGEIQFERIATIALSVWTLGGLIFFIKDAKRANVVIEKVSSVRGVDINQPIKLPR
;
A
#
# COMPACT_ATOMS: atom_id res chain seq x y z
N MET A 1 -20.09 -2.77 -4.84
CA MET A 1 -20.13 -2.51 -3.37
C MET A 1 -19.62 -1.10 -3.02
N GLU A 2 -20.49 -0.16 -2.60
CA GLU A 2 -20.03 1.09 -1.99
C GLU A 2 -19.72 0.88 -0.50
N SER A 3 -18.44 0.98 -0.15
CA SER A 3 -17.98 0.98 1.23
C SER A 3 -18.28 2.34 1.87
N ARG A 4 -19.12 2.40 2.91
CA ARG A 4 -19.44 3.61 3.71
C ARG A 4 -18.25 4.09 4.58
N LYS A 5 -17.02 3.92 4.12
CA LYS A 5 -15.81 4.36 4.83
C LYS A 5 -15.56 5.83 4.49
N ASP A 6 -15.20 6.59 5.50
CA ASP A 6 -14.79 7.98 5.32
C ASP A 6 -13.55 8.03 4.44
N ARG A 7 -13.64 8.75 3.32
CA ARG A 7 -12.57 8.87 2.32
C ARG A 7 -11.31 9.49 2.92
N SER A 8 -11.48 10.44 3.86
CA SER A 8 -10.36 11.08 4.57
C SER A 8 -9.54 10.06 5.36
N SER A 9 -10.23 9.21 6.13
CA SER A 9 -9.58 8.18 6.95
C SER A 9 -8.87 7.11 6.13
N VAL A 10 -9.33 6.81 4.91
CA VAL A 10 -8.67 5.84 4.01
C VAL A 10 -7.40 6.46 3.43
N PHE A 11 -7.45 7.75 3.09
CA PHE A 11 -6.29 8.50 2.63
C PHE A 11 -5.20 8.59 3.71
N ASP A 12 -5.57 8.87 4.97
CA ASP A 12 -4.64 8.90 6.09
C ASP A 12 -3.90 7.58 6.27
N LEU A 13 -4.62 6.45 6.16
CA LEU A 13 -4.02 5.12 6.24
C LEU A 13 -2.92 4.96 5.20
N PHE A 14 -3.18 5.38 3.95
CA PHE A 14 -2.20 5.25 2.89
C PHE A 14 -0.99 6.16 3.07
N ILE A 15 -1.19 7.41 3.49
CA ILE A 15 -0.07 8.33 3.77
C ILE A 15 0.82 7.76 4.87
N VAL A 16 0.22 7.36 6.00
CA VAL A 16 0.97 6.81 7.14
C VAL A 16 1.73 5.55 6.72
N SER A 17 1.10 4.68 5.92
CA SER A 17 1.73 3.44 5.47
C SER A 17 2.87 3.70 4.48
N ILE A 18 2.73 4.67 3.57
CA ILE A 18 3.80 5.07 2.64
C ILE A 18 4.97 5.65 3.43
N PHE A 19 4.69 6.54 4.38
CA PHE A 19 5.73 7.17 5.19
C PHE A 19 6.52 6.14 6.02
N LEU A 20 5.82 5.22 6.71
CA LEU A 20 6.47 4.16 7.47
C LEU A 20 7.19 3.15 6.57
N GLY A 21 6.62 2.85 5.39
CA GLY A 21 7.28 2.04 4.38
C GLY A 21 8.60 2.67 3.91
N LEU A 22 8.62 3.97 3.63
CA LEU A 22 9.82 4.72 3.24
C LEU A 22 10.90 4.65 4.33
N ILE A 23 10.52 4.86 5.61
CA ILE A 23 11.45 4.74 6.74
C ILE A 23 12.04 3.32 6.81
N ALA A 24 11.20 2.28 6.68
CA ALA A 24 11.65 0.90 6.69
C ALA A 24 12.63 0.61 5.54
N GLY A 25 12.29 1.03 4.31
CA GLY A 25 13.12 0.87 3.13
C GLY A 25 14.48 1.56 3.26
N ARG A 26 14.50 2.80 3.78
CA ARG A 26 15.73 3.56 4.02
C ARG A 26 16.58 2.92 5.13
N THR A 27 15.96 2.50 6.23
CA THR A 27 16.66 1.86 7.35
C THR A 27 17.37 0.59 6.91
N ILE A 28 16.67 -0.31 6.18
CA ILE A 28 17.29 -1.54 5.69
C ILE A 28 18.37 -1.26 4.64
N TYR A 29 18.20 -0.25 3.79
CA TYR A 29 19.27 0.16 2.86
C TYR A 29 20.54 0.59 3.60
N ILE A 30 20.41 1.42 4.63
CA ILE A 30 21.54 1.86 5.46
C ILE A 30 22.20 0.66 6.13
N LEU A 31 21.41 -0.25 6.72
CA LEU A 31 21.91 -1.48 7.35
C LEU A 31 22.64 -2.40 6.36
N SER A 32 22.18 -2.43 5.11
CA SER A 32 22.81 -3.22 4.05
C SER A 32 24.13 -2.62 3.56
N ASN A 33 24.32 -1.31 3.74
CA ASN A 33 25.48 -0.55 3.26
C ASN A 33 26.26 0.11 4.40
N LEU A 34 26.27 -0.48 5.60
CA LEU A 34 26.87 0.09 6.81
C LEU A 34 28.32 0.53 6.62
N GLN A 35 29.09 -0.21 5.83
CA GLN A 35 30.50 0.11 5.56
C GLN A 35 30.67 1.42 4.78
N GLY A 36 29.72 1.76 3.89
CA GLY A 36 29.74 3.05 3.19
C GLY A 36 29.35 4.20 4.12
N PHE A 37 28.38 3.98 5.00
CA PHE A 37 27.94 5.00 5.96
C PHE A 37 28.95 5.24 7.09
N SER A 38 29.70 4.23 7.54
CA SER A 38 30.69 4.37 8.62
C SER A 38 31.91 5.20 8.23
N GLN A 39 32.17 5.38 6.92
CA GLN A 39 33.26 6.20 6.39
C GLN A 39 32.87 7.69 6.30
N LEU A 40 31.60 8.03 6.47
CA LEU A 40 31.13 9.41 6.37
C LEU A 40 31.44 10.20 7.63
N ILE A 41 31.86 11.45 7.44
CA ILE A 41 32.15 12.37 8.53
C ILE A 41 30.84 12.82 9.17
N TRP A 42 30.84 12.91 10.49
CA TRP A 42 29.74 13.53 11.25
C TRP A 42 29.87 15.05 11.21
N TYR A 43 28.86 15.71 10.65
CA TYR A 43 28.85 17.16 10.50
C TYR A 43 27.44 17.73 10.69
N TRP A 44 27.35 18.75 11.52
CA TRP A 44 26.06 19.29 11.93
C TRP A 44 25.35 20.09 10.85
N LEU A 45 26.06 20.67 9.86
CA LEU A 45 25.39 21.41 8.80
C LEU A 45 24.90 20.45 7.70
N PRO A 46 23.70 20.68 7.13
CA PRO A 46 23.10 19.82 6.12
C PRO A 46 23.69 20.04 4.72
N TYR A 47 24.74 20.86 4.58
CA TYR A 47 25.40 21.13 3.32
C TYR A 47 26.90 21.25 3.49
N GLU A 48 27.62 20.97 2.41
CA GLU A 48 29.05 21.14 2.29
C GLU A 48 29.36 21.87 0.99
N ARG A 49 30.22 22.89 1.05
CA ARG A 49 30.62 23.68 -0.12
C ARG A 49 32.01 23.23 -0.57
N TYR A 50 32.09 22.71 -1.80
CA TYR A 50 33.35 22.45 -2.48
C TYR A 50 33.48 23.43 -3.64
N ALA A 51 34.45 24.33 -3.55
CA ALA A 51 34.66 25.40 -4.53
C ALA A 51 33.35 26.19 -4.82
N ASN A 52 32.73 25.95 -5.96
CA ASN A 52 31.52 26.64 -6.43
C ASN A 52 30.24 25.81 -6.34
N GLU A 53 30.32 24.57 -5.84
CA GLU A 53 29.17 23.66 -5.72
C GLU A 53 28.78 23.44 -4.27
N VAL A 54 27.47 23.38 -4.02
CA VAL A 54 26.89 23.11 -2.71
C VAL A 54 26.24 21.74 -2.75
N TYR A 55 26.78 20.82 -1.96
CA TYR A 55 26.28 19.45 -1.83
C TYR A 55 25.41 19.36 -0.58
N TRP A 56 24.14 19.04 -0.78
CA TRP A 56 23.19 18.87 0.31
C TRP A 56 23.16 17.40 0.78
N PHE A 57 22.96 17.20 2.09
CA PHE A 57 22.74 15.90 2.73
C PHE A 57 23.83 14.83 2.48
N ARG A 58 25.08 15.22 2.18
CA ARG A 58 26.18 14.27 1.94
C ARG A 58 26.75 13.64 3.22
N LEU A 59 26.70 14.37 4.33
CA LEU A 59 27.37 14.04 5.60
C LEU A 59 26.38 13.50 6.64
N LEU A 60 26.88 12.78 7.66
CA LEU A 60 26.03 12.32 8.77
C LEU A 60 25.71 13.50 9.71
N PRO A 61 24.52 13.52 10.35
CA PRO A 61 23.43 12.55 10.26
C PRO A 61 22.53 12.76 9.03
N TRP A 62 22.69 13.85 8.29
CA TRP A 62 21.81 14.29 7.21
C TRP A 62 21.67 13.29 6.08
N LYS A 63 22.75 12.57 5.77
CA LYS A 63 22.76 11.49 4.77
C LYS A 63 21.75 10.39 5.11
N LEU A 64 21.39 10.18 6.37
CA LEU A 64 20.38 9.20 6.74
C LEU A 64 18.99 9.56 6.18
N PHE A 65 18.71 10.85 6.04
CA PHE A 65 17.43 11.40 5.55
C PHE A 65 17.40 11.67 4.04
N ASP A 66 18.53 11.50 3.36
CA ASP A 66 18.63 11.70 1.91
C ASP A 66 17.94 10.56 1.16
N ILE A 67 16.65 10.73 0.88
CA ILE A 67 15.86 9.78 0.08
C ILE A 67 16.04 9.98 -1.44
N PHE A 68 16.69 11.06 -1.86
CA PHE A 68 16.85 11.42 -3.26
C PHE A 68 18.09 10.79 -3.90
N ASP A 69 18.99 10.22 -3.10
CA ASP A 69 20.17 9.50 -3.58
C ASP A 69 19.86 8.14 -4.22
N GLY A 70 18.58 7.74 -4.28
CA GLY A 70 18.16 6.44 -4.81
C GLY A 70 18.50 5.26 -3.89
N GLY A 71 19.06 5.52 -2.70
CA GLY A 71 19.44 4.54 -1.70
C GLY A 71 18.25 4.03 -0.91
N LEU A 72 17.34 3.32 -1.57
CA LEU A 72 16.12 2.83 -0.95
C LEU A 72 15.85 1.39 -1.38
N ASN A 73 15.63 0.50 -0.40
CA ASN A 73 15.21 -0.86 -0.71
C ASN A 73 13.70 -0.88 -1.00
N ILE A 74 13.34 -0.88 -2.28
CA ILE A 74 11.96 -0.73 -2.76
C ILE A 74 11.08 -1.88 -2.27
N LEU A 75 11.58 -3.11 -2.27
CA LEU A 75 10.81 -4.28 -1.82
C LEU A 75 10.47 -4.19 -0.33
N ILE A 76 11.45 -3.81 0.49
CA ILE A 76 11.22 -3.58 1.92
C ILE A 76 10.22 -2.46 2.15
N MET A 77 10.30 -1.38 1.37
CA MET A 77 9.31 -0.29 1.45
C MET A 77 7.90 -0.80 1.15
N PHE A 78 7.74 -1.59 0.09
CA PHE A 78 6.47 -2.23 -0.26
C PHE A 78 5.97 -3.16 0.85
N VAL A 79 6.82 -4.04 1.39
CA VAL A 79 6.46 -4.92 2.50
C VAL A 79 6.08 -4.12 3.75
N GLY A 80 6.88 -3.12 4.12
CA GLY A 80 6.61 -2.24 5.25
C GLY A 80 5.27 -1.52 5.11
N TYR A 81 4.96 -1.03 3.91
CA TYR A 81 3.66 -0.47 3.57
C TYR A 81 2.52 -1.48 3.79
N LEU A 82 2.64 -2.72 3.31
CA LEU A 82 1.61 -3.74 3.47
C LEU A 82 1.35 -4.10 4.93
N PHE A 83 2.40 -4.24 5.74
CA PHE A 83 2.28 -4.55 7.18
C PHE A 83 1.64 -3.39 7.95
N THR A 84 2.06 -2.16 7.69
CA THR A 84 1.54 -0.97 8.36
C THR A 84 0.08 -0.68 7.98
N ALA A 85 -0.25 -0.76 6.70
CA ALA A 85 -1.62 -0.62 6.21
C ALA A 85 -2.55 -1.68 6.81
N SER A 86 -2.09 -2.94 6.87
CA SER A 86 -2.84 -4.04 7.48
C SER A 86 -3.07 -3.84 8.97
N PHE A 87 -2.03 -3.42 9.68
CA PHE A 87 -2.10 -3.17 11.11
C PHE A 87 -3.10 -2.05 11.39
N TRP A 88 -2.98 -0.93 10.67
CA TRP A 88 -3.85 0.21 10.84
C TRP A 88 -5.30 -0.09 10.47
N SER A 89 -5.54 -0.79 9.35
CA SER A 89 -6.89 -1.16 8.92
C SER A 89 -7.58 -2.08 9.93
N THR A 90 -6.84 -3.04 10.50
CA THR A 90 -7.40 -4.12 11.30
C THR A 90 -7.53 -3.74 12.78
N PHE A 91 -6.50 -3.13 13.36
CA PHE A 91 -6.46 -2.84 14.80
C PHE A 91 -6.96 -1.44 15.13
N VAL A 92 -6.56 -0.42 14.35
CA VAL A 92 -6.93 0.97 14.62
C VAL A 92 -8.33 1.27 14.11
N LYS A 93 -8.57 1.01 12.82
CA LYS A 93 -9.84 1.34 12.17
C LYS A 93 -10.88 0.21 12.25
N LYS A 94 -10.45 -1.02 12.54
CA LYS A 94 -11.30 -2.22 12.64
C LYS A 94 -12.19 -2.42 11.41
N TRP A 95 -11.65 -2.10 10.25
CA TRP A 95 -12.35 -2.25 8.99
C TRP A 95 -12.41 -3.71 8.57
N ARG A 96 -13.46 -4.02 7.81
CA ARG A 96 -13.64 -5.34 7.23
C ARG A 96 -12.48 -5.67 6.30
N TRP A 97 -11.82 -6.79 6.58
CA TRP A 97 -10.61 -7.22 5.87
C TRP A 97 -10.93 -7.59 4.41
N SER A 98 -12.11 -8.17 4.15
CA SER A 98 -12.56 -8.47 2.78
C SER A 98 -12.62 -7.25 1.87
N ASP A 99 -12.79 -6.05 2.43
CA ASP A 99 -12.95 -4.84 1.65
C ASP A 99 -11.63 -4.07 1.54
N MET A 100 -10.73 -4.26 2.51
CA MET A 100 -9.44 -3.55 2.55
C MET A 100 -8.31 -4.32 1.89
N PHE A 101 -8.32 -5.64 1.96
CA PHE A 101 -7.18 -6.45 1.52
C PHE A 101 -6.80 -6.21 0.04
N PRO A 102 -7.73 -6.35 -0.94
CA PRO A 102 -7.36 -6.09 -2.33
C PRO A 102 -6.93 -4.64 -2.54
N THR A 103 -7.60 -3.68 -1.88
CA THR A 103 -7.26 -2.26 -2.01
C THR A 103 -5.85 -1.98 -1.49
N ILE A 104 -5.48 -2.48 -0.31
CA ILE A 104 -4.14 -2.34 0.27
C ILE A 104 -3.10 -3.01 -0.62
N TYR A 105 -3.36 -4.24 -1.06
CA TYR A 105 -2.41 -4.98 -1.89
C TYR A 105 -2.13 -4.27 -3.21
N PHE A 106 -3.18 -3.96 -3.99
CA PHE A 106 -3.02 -3.35 -5.31
C PHE A 106 -2.52 -1.91 -5.26
N SER A 107 -2.85 -1.13 -4.22
CA SER A 107 -2.26 0.21 -4.06
C SER A 107 -0.77 0.14 -3.72
N GLY A 108 -0.35 -0.81 -2.88
CA GLY A 108 1.07 -1.08 -2.66
C GLY A 108 1.77 -1.57 -3.94
N GLU A 109 1.11 -2.40 -4.76
CA GLU A 109 1.65 -2.88 -6.03
C GLU A 109 1.82 -1.74 -7.05
N VAL A 110 0.85 -0.81 -7.13
CA VAL A 110 1.00 0.42 -7.93
C VAL A 110 2.21 1.22 -7.45
N MET A 111 2.38 1.38 -6.14
CA MET A 111 3.56 2.06 -5.58
C MET A 111 4.87 1.36 -5.99
N LEU A 112 4.92 0.03 -5.87
CA LEU A 112 6.08 -0.78 -6.27
C LEU A 112 6.39 -0.62 -7.77
N SER A 113 5.37 -0.81 -8.61
CA SER A 113 5.46 -0.68 -10.07
C SER A 113 5.94 0.71 -10.50
N MET A 114 5.35 1.77 -9.95
CA MET A 114 5.77 3.15 -10.25
C MET A 114 7.20 3.42 -9.79
N SER A 115 7.63 2.85 -8.66
CA SER A 115 9.01 2.98 -8.19
C SER A 115 10.00 2.35 -9.17
N PHE A 116 9.69 1.15 -9.70
CA PHE A 116 10.50 0.50 -10.74
C PHE A 116 10.59 1.34 -12.02
N ILE A 117 9.46 1.89 -12.49
CA ILE A 117 9.42 2.71 -13.70
C ILE A 117 10.26 3.98 -13.50
N LEU A 118 10.07 4.70 -12.37
CA LEU A 118 10.78 5.94 -12.10
C LEU A 118 12.29 5.72 -11.98
N ILE A 119 12.73 4.70 -11.24
CA ILE A 119 14.16 4.42 -11.10
C ILE A 119 14.73 3.89 -12.40
N GLY A 120 13.99 3.05 -13.14
CA GLY A 120 14.37 2.60 -14.47
C GLY A 120 14.57 3.76 -15.46
N LEU A 121 13.68 4.76 -15.46
CA LEU A 121 13.82 5.97 -16.26
C LEU A 121 15.01 6.82 -15.84
N SER A 122 15.20 7.02 -14.53
CA SER A 122 16.30 7.83 -14.00
C SER A 122 17.68 7.18 -14.21
N SER A 123 17.76 5.85 -14.21
CA SER A 123 19.00 5.10 -14.40
C SER A 123 19.25 4.68 -15.84
N GLY A 124 18.30 4.92 -16.75
CA GLY A 124 18.36 4.43 -18.14
C GLY A 124 18.24 2.91 -18.26
N ASN A 125 17.73 2.22 -17.24
CA ASN A 125 17.60 0.77 -17.20
C ASN A 125 16.25 0.30 -17.75
N SER A 126 16.24 -0.12 -19.02
CA SER A 126 15.04 -0.59 -19.72
C SER A 126 14.40 -1.82 -19.09
N ARG A 127 15.19 -2.69 -18.43
CA ARG A 127 14.67 -3.88 -17.75
C ARG A 127 13.76 -3.52 -16.59
N TRP A 128 14.16 -2.54 -15.76
CA TRP A 128 13.36 -2.09 -14.61
C TRP A 128 12.07 -1.42 -15.05
N ILE A 129 12.10 -0.69 -16.17
CA ILE A 129 10.89 -0.10 -16.76
C ILE A 129 9.93 -1.21 -17.19
N TYR A 130 10.42 -2.25 -17.88
CA TYR A 130 9.60 -3.38 -18.31
C TYR A 130 9.01 -4.15 -17.13
N GLU A 131 9.81 -4.47 -16.11
CA GLU A 131 9.35 -5.14 -14.89
C GLU A 131 8.28 -4.30 -14.17
N GLY A 132 8.48 -2.98 -14.06
CA GLY A 132 7.49 -2.07 -13.52
C GLY A 132 6.19 -2.05 -14.31
N LEU A 133 6.24 -2.00 -15.64
CA LEU A 133 5.05 -2.05 -16.50
C LEU A 133 4.28 -3.37 -16.36
N VAL A 134 4.99 -4.50 -16.29
CA VAL A 134 4.38 -5.82 -16.06
C VAL A 134 3.63 -5.85 -14.73
N LEU A 135 4.23 -5.33 -13.66
CA LEU A 135 3.57 -5.24 -12.35
C LEU A 135 2.35 -4.30 -12.37
N LEU A 136 2.34 -3.26 -13.20
CA LEU A 136 1.20 -2.34 -13.32
C LEU A 136 -0.06 -3.02 -13.92
N VAL A 137 0.11 -4.10 -14.67
CA VAL A 137 -1.00 -4.79 -15.35
C VAL A 137 -2.02 -5.35 -14.33
N PHE A 138 -1.56 -5.92 -13.22
CA PHE A 138 -2.44 -6.52 -12.22
C PHE A 138 -3.43 -5.53 -11.57
N PRO A 139 -2.99 -4.38 -11.03
CA PRO A 139 -3.92 -3.39 -10.47
C PRO A 139 -4.83 -2.78 -11.54
N VAL A 140 -4.36 -2.58 -12.78
CA VAL A 140 -5.20 -2.10 -13.88
C VAL A 140 -6.33 -3.11 -14.20
N ILE A 141 -6.00 -4.40 -14.29
CA ILE A 141 -7.01 -5.45 -14.50
C ILE A 141 -7.97 -5.50 -13.30
N SER A 142 -7.48 -5.35 -12.08
CA SER A 142 -8.30 -5.32 -10.86
C SER A 142 -9.36 -4.20 -10.89
N VAL A 143 -8.96 -2.98 -11.26
CA VAL A 143 -9.89 -1.84 -11.41
C VAL A 143 -10.91 -2.09 -12.52
N ALA A 144 -10.47 -2.61 -13.67
CA ALA A 144 -11.36 -2.97 -14.77
C ALA A 144 -12.38 -4.04 -14.37
N LEU A 145 -11.95 -5.06 -13.61
CA LEU A 145 -12.82 -6.09 -13.06
C LEU A 145 -13.87 -5.54 -12.11
N ILE A 146 -13.52 -4.59 -11.24
CA ILE A 146 -14.51 -3.92 -10.37
C ILE A 146 -15.59 -3.25 -11.21
N GLY A 147 -15.20 -2.53 -12.27
CA GLY A 147 -16.14 -1.89 -13.20
C GLY A 147 -17.06 -2.90 -13.91
N TYR A 148 -16.54 -4.07 -14.27
CA TYR A 148 -17.33 -5.14 -14.89
C TYR A 148 -18.28 -5.82 -13.89
N VAL A 149 -17.76 -6.20 -12.72
CA VAL A 149 -18.50 -6.94 -11.69
C VAL A 149 -19.67 -6.10 -11.15
N ASN A 150 -19.49 -4.79 -10.99
CA ASN A 150 -20.58 -3.89 -10.55
C ASN A 150 -21.78 -3.84 -11.52
N LYS A 151 -21.66 -4.34 -12.76
CA LYS A 151 -22.78 -4.43 -13.73
C LYS A 151 -23.63 -5.69 -13.53
N ILE A 152 -23.19 -6.65 -12.71
CA ILE A 152 -23.88 -7.92 -12.51
C ILE A 152 -25.05 -7.72 -11.54
N GLN A 153 -26.27 -8.03 -12.00
CA GLN A 153 -27.50 -7.82 -11.21
C GLN A 153 -27.66 -8.79 -10.02
N LYS A 154 -26.98 -9.95 -10.03
CA LYS A 154 -27.09 -10.98 -8.99
C LYS A 154 -26.02 -10.79 -7.92
N PRO A 155 -26.37 -10.33 -6.70
CA PRO A 155 -25.38 -9.93 -5.69
C PRO A 155 -24.51 -11.09 -5.17
N GLN A 156 -25.05 -12.31 -5.15
CA GLN A 156 -24.28 -13.50 -4.76
C GLN A 156 -23.23 -13.89 -5.81
N GLN A 157 -23.55 -13.72 -7.10
CA GLN A 157 -22.61 -14.03 -8.19
C GLN A 157 -21.55 -12.94 -8.31
N GLU A 158 -21.95 -11.67 -8.18
CA GLU A 158 -21.05 -10.51 -8.09
C GLU A 158 -19.95 -10.76 -7.06
N LYS A 159 -20.33 -11.11 -5.82
CA LYS A 159 -19.39 -11.36 -4.73
C LYS A 159 -18.46 -12.54 -5.00
N ARG A 160 -18.97 -13.63 -5.59
CA ARG A 160 -18.15 -14.82 -5.90
C ARG A 160 -17.11 -14.51 -6.97
N ILE A 161 -17.51 -13.82 -8.04
CA ILE A 161 -16.59 -13.43 -9.13
C ILE A 161 -15.55 -12.45 -8.60
N TYR A 162 -15.97 -11.45 -7.82
CA TYR A 162 -15.05 -10.50 -7.18
C TYR A 162 -13.98 -11.21 -6.35
N VAL A 163 -14.39 -12.10 -5.43
CA VAL A 163 -13.46 -12.83 -4.56
C VAL A 163 -12.52 -13.72 -5.38
N ALA A 164 -13.04 -14.50 -6.33
CA ALA A 164 -12.24 -15.40 -7.15
C ALA A 164 -11.20 -14.66 -8.01
N ALA A 165 -11.61 -13.57 -8.66
CA ALA A 165 -10.73 -12.79 -9.53
C ALA A 165 -9.62 -12.08 -8.74
N ASN A 166 -9.93 -11.49 -7.58
CA ASN A 166 -8.91 -10.87 -6.74
C ASN A 166 -7.91 -11.88 -6.18
N ILE A 167 -8.36 -13.08 -5.77
CA ILE A 167 -7.44 -14.15 -5.33
C ILE A 167 -6.48 -14.53 -6.46
N LEU A 168 -7.01 -14.77 -7.66
CA LEU A 168 -6.20 -15.14 -8.81
C LEU A 168 -5.17 -14.05 -9.15
N LEU A 169 -5.59 -12.79 -9.19
CA LEU A 169 -4.69 -11.67 -9.47
C LEU A 169 -3.60 -11.53 -8.42
N VAL A 170 -3.95 -11.56 -7.12
CA VAL A 170 -3.00 -11.44 -6.01
C VAL A 170 -1.97 -12.58 -6.00
N VAL A 171 -2.39 -13.80 -6.35
CA VAL A 171 -1.47 -14.94 -6.43
C VAL A 171 -0.51 -14.77 -7.62
N LEU A 172 -1.02 -14.37 -8.78
CA LEU A 172 -0.19 -14.15 -9.97
C LEU A 172 0.79 -12.98 -9.79
N SER A 173 0.34 -11.86 -9.23
CA SER A 173 1.20 -10.73 -8.92
C SER A 173 2.26 -11.09 -7.88
N CYS A 174 1.90 -11.81 -6.81
CA CYS A 174 2.87 -12.25 -5.80
C CYS A 174 3.93 -13.18 -6.41
N ALA A 175 3.53 -14.06 -7.32
CA ALA A 175 4.47 -14.91 -8.06
C ALA A 175 5.38 -14.10 -8.98
N ALA A 176 4.85 -13.08 -9.66
CA ALA A 176 5.63 -12.18 -10.52
C ALA A 176 6.67 -11.37 -9.71
N ILE A 177 6.26 -10.77 -8.59
CA ILE A 177 7.17 -10.05 -7.68
C ILE A 177 8.23 -11.03 -7.14
N GLY A 178 7.79 -12.22 -6.72
CA GLY A 178 8.70 -13.28 -6.29
C GLY A 178 9.74 -13.62 -7.35
N TYR A 179 9.33 -13.81 -8.60
CA TYR A 179 10.24 -14.09 -9.71
C TYR A 179 11.26 -12.96 -9.96
N ILE A 180 10.82 -11.71 -9.96
CA ILE A 180 11.70 -10.53 -10.14
C ILE A 180 12.79 -10.52 -9.06
N TYR A 181 12.41 -10.65 -7.79
CA TYR A 181 13.33 -10.48 -6.66
C TYR A 181 14.09 -11.76 -6.26
N PHE A 182 13.62 -12.95 -6.62
CA PHE A 182 14.34 -14.20 -6.32
C PHE A 182 15.63 -14.35 -7.14
N THR A 183 15.72 -13.63 -8.27
CA THR A 183 16.96 -13.54 -9.06
C THR A 183 18.04 -12.64 -8.44
N GLY A 184 17.71 -11.90 -7.37
CA GLY A 184 18.62 -11.02 -6.66
C GLY A 184 19.60 -11.75 -5.72
N GLU A 185 20.82 -11.22 -5.63
CA GLU A 185 21.88 -11.73 -4.75
C GLU A 185 21.79 -11.18 -3.31
N ILE A 186 20.97 -10.14 -3.08
CA ILE A 186 20.91 -9.43 -1.80
C ILE A 186 20.09 -10.20 -0.76
N GLN A 187 20.70 -10.54 0.38
CA GLN A 187 20.08 -11.33 1.44
C GLN A 187 18.78 -10.72 2.00
N PHE A 188 18.75 -9.39 2.20
CA PHE A 188 17.57 -8.70 2.74
C PHE A 188 16.36 -8.77 1.80
N GLU A 189 16.56 -8.80 0.49
CA GLU A 189 15.48 -8.92 -0.48
C GLU A 189 14.84 -10.31 -0.45
N ARG A 190 15.62 -11.35 -0.19
CA ARG A 190 15.09 -12.71 0.02
C ARG A 190 14.21 -12.78 1.25
N ILE A 191 14.64 -12.19 2.37
CA ILE A 191 13.84 -12.11 3.60
C ILE A 191 12.54 -11.36 3.33
N ALA A 192 12.61 -10.22 2.63
CA ALA A 192 11.44 -9.43 2.27
C ALA A 192 10.47 -10.21 1.37
N THR A 193 10.99 -10.98 0.41
CA THR A 193 10.19 -11.83 -0.49
C THR A 193 9.46 -12.94 0.28
N ILE A 194 10.14 -13.56 1.25
CA ILE A 194 9.52 -14.55 2.14
C ILE A 194 8.44 -13.88 3.01
N ALA A 195 8.74 -12.71 3.59
CA ALA A 195 7.78 -11.95 4.39
C ALA A 195 6.54 -11.56 3.57
N LEU A 196 6.72 -11.11 2.33
CA LEU A 196 5.64 -10.82 1.38
C LEU A 196 4.79 -12.06 1.11
N SER A 197 5.43 -13.21 0.86
CA SER A 197 4.73 -14.46 0.58
C SER A 197 3.88 -14.92 1.77
N VAL A 198 4.45 -14.88 2.98
CA VAL A 198 3.75 -15.22 4.23
C VAL A 198 2.59 -14.26 4.49
N TRP A 199 2.83 -12.95 4.34
CA TRP A 199 1.79 -11.93 4.50
C TRP A 199 0.66 -12.12 3.49
N THR A 200 0.99 -12.44 2.24
CA THR A 200 0.00 -12.63 1.16
C THR A 200 -0.85 -13.86 1.41
N LEU A 201 -0.22 -14.99 1.77
CA LEU A 201 -0.93 -16.21 2.12
C LEU A 201 -1.86 -16.01 3.33
N GLY A 202 -1.36 -15.39 4.41
CA GLY A 202 -2.18 -15.06 5.58
C GLY A 202 -3.33 -14.13 5.22
N GLY A 203 -3.05 -13.07 4.47
CA GLY A 203 -4.03 -12.10 4.00
C GLY A 203 -5.14 -12.74 3.15
N LEU A 204 -4.79 -13.66 2.24
CA LEU A 204 -5.74 -14.42 1.43
C LEU A 204 -6.63 -15.34 2.28
N ILE A 205 -6.06 -16.06 3.24
CA ILE A 205 -6.83 -16.92 4.15
C ILE A 205 -7.87 -16.09 4.92
N PHE A 206 -7.45 -14.96 5.49
CA PHE A 206 -8.36 -14.04 6.18
C PHE A 206 -9.38 -13.42 5.23
N PHE A 207 -8.98 -13.06 4.01
CA PHE A 207 -9.85 -12.48 3.00
C PHE A 207 -10.99 -13.45 2.64
N ILE A 208 -10.68 -14.72 2.39
CA ILE A 208 -11.68 -15.76 2.09
C ILE A 208 -12.61 -15.98 3.29
N LYS A 209 -12.06 -16.09 4.50
CA LYS A 209 -12.85 -16.30 5.73
C LYS A 209 -13.80 -15.14 5.98
N ASP A 210 -13.30 -13.92 5.86
CA ASP A 210 -14.07 -12.72 6.12
C ASP A 210 -15.10 -12.46 4.99
N ALA A 211 -14.77 -12.76 3.73
CA ALA A 211 -15.71 -12.68 2.62
C ALA A 211 -16.91 -13.63 2.78
N LYS A 212 -16.77 -14.76 3.48
CA LYS A 212 -17.89 -15.67 3.76
C LYS A 212 -18.84 -15.15 4.84
N ARG A 213 -18.44 -14.18 5.67
CA ARG A 213 -19.32 -13.62 6.72
C ARG A 213 -20.47 -12.82 6.11
N ALA A 214 -21.66 -12.96 6.71
CA ALA A 214 -22.83 -12.15 6.34
C ALA A 214 -22.56 -10.67 6.63
N ASN A 215 -23.04 -9.78 5.76
CA ASN A 215 -23.10 -8.34 6.07
C ASN A 215 -24.21 -8.15 7.11
N VAL A 216 -23.86 -8.11 8.39
CA VAL A 216 -24.80 -7.68 9.43
C VAL A 216 -24.81 -6.15 9.37
N VAL A 217 -25.74 -5.61 8.58
CA VAL A 217 -26.02 -4.17 8.59
C VAL A 217 -26.75 -3.91 9.90
N ILE A 218 -26.02 -3.46 10.93
CA ILE A 218 -26.66 -2.85 12.09
C ILE A 218 -27.16 -1.50 11.58
N GLU A 219 -28.39 -1.48 11.07
CA GLU A 219 -29.11 -0.22 10.91
C GLU A 219 -29.18 0.39 12.31
N LYS A 220 -28.38 1.44 12.54
CA LYS A 220 -28.66 2.39 13.62
C LYS A 220 -29.99 3.02 13.25
N VAL A 221 -31.08 2.40 13.67
CA VAL A 221 -32.39 3.01 13.73
C VAL A 221 -32.27 4.09 14.80
N SER A 222 -31.72 5.26 14.44
CA SER A 222 -31.90 6.47 15.23
C SER A 222 -33.33 6.93 14.96
N SER A 223 -34.28 6.26 15.61
CA SER A 223 -35.67 6.69 15.73
C SER A 223 -35.76 7.90 16.67
N VAL A 224 -34.99 8.94 16.42
CA VAL A 224 -35.35 10.28 16.89
C VAL A 224 -36.10 10.90 15.73
N ARG A 225 -37.42 10.67 15.71
CA ARG A 225 -38.35 11.53 14.96
C ARG A 225 -37.95 12.96 15.30
N GLY A 226 -37.38 13.69 14.35
CA GLY A 226 -37.38 15.14 14.42
C GLY A 226 -38.84 15.56 14.52
N VAL A 227 -39.26 15.98 15.70
CA VAL A 227 -40.53 16.68 15.86
C VAL A 227 -40.34 17.97 15.08
N ASP A 228 -40.97 18.03 13.92
CA ASP A 228 -41.03 19.23 13.11
C ASP A 228 -41.87 20.26 13.90
N ILE A 229 -41.21 21.22 14.53
CA ILE A 229 -41.80 22.22 15.45
C ILE A 229 -42.75 23.19 14.69
N ASN A 230 -42.88 23.06 13.37
CA ASN A 230 -43.63 23.98 12.51
C ASN A 230 -45.05 23.49 12.13
N GLN A 231 -45.73 22.70 12.97
CA GLN A 231 -47.17 22.49 12.77
C GLN A 231 -47.98 23.59 13.48
N PRO A 232 -48.71 24.45 12.74
CA PRO A 232 -49.53 25.49 13.36
C PRO A 232 -50.68 24.88 14.15
N ILE A 233 -50.72 25.19 15.44
CA ILE A 233 -51.79 24.80 16.37
C ILE A 233 -53.09 25.47 15.91
N LYS A 234 -54.08 24.68 15.48
CA LYS A 234 -55.44 25.17 15.27
C LYS A 234 -56.11 25.32 16.63
N LEU A 235 -56.35 26.56 17.05
CA LEU A 235 -57.20 26.84 18.22
C LEU A 235 -58.67 26.62 17.83
N PRO A 236 -59.46 25.93 18.67
CA PRO A 236 -60.90 25.81 18.47
C PRO A 236 -61.57 27.18 18.68
N ARG A 237 -62.53 27.51 17.82
CA ARG A 237 -63.46 28.63 17.99
C ARG A 237 -64.60 28.23 18.93
#